data_AF-A0A8T3NYJ2-F1
#
_entry.id   AF-A0A8T3NYJ2-F1
#
_cell.length_a   1.000
_cell.length_b   1.000
_cell.length_c   1.000
_cell.angle_alpha   90.00
_cell.angle_beta   90.00
_cell.angle_gamma   90.00
#
_symmetry.space_group_name_H-M   'P 1'
#
loop_
_entity.id
_entity.type
_entity.pdbx_description
1 polymer ?
#
loop_
_entity_poly.entity_id
_entity_poly.type
_entity_poly.pdbx_seq_one_letter_code
_entity_poly.pdbx_strand_id
1 'polypeptide(L)'
;MKVGPSNSGAGNTGSSKARAEEAGVLYVVASPLGNLSDITYRAVRVLNEVDLIAAEDTRHSRALLAHYGVETRTISLHEHNEQARARTLTFRLLAGESIALISDAGTPVISDPGYRLIAAARAAGVRVSPVPG
;
A
#
# COMPACT_ATOMS: atom_id res chain seq x y z
N MET A 1 -51.08 9.75 42.87
CA MET A 1 -49.94 10.68 43.05
C MET A 1 -48.71 9.79 43.27
N LYS A 2 -47.72 9.71 42.38
CA LYS A 2 -46.83 10.79 41.94
C LYS A 2 -46.23 10.42 40.57
N VAL A 3 -46.48 11.25 39.58
CA VAL A 3 -45.63 11.38 38.38
C VAL A 3 -44.31 12.03 38.79
N GLY A 4 -43.20 11.59 38.19
CA GLY A 4 -41.85 12.14 38.35
C GLY A 4 -40.93 11.60 37.24
N PRO A 5 -39.88 12.32 36.84
CA PRO A 5 -39.92 13.06 35.58
C PRO A 5 -39.09 12.45 34.45
N SER A 6 -39.46 12.85 33.22
CA SER A 6 -38.64 12.82 32.01
C SER A 6 -37.28 13.48 32.23
N ASN A 7 -36.20 12.81 31.82
CA ASN A 7 -34.91 13.47 31.62
C ASN A 7 -34.54 13.47 30.13
N SER A 8 -34.58 14.67 29.58
CA SER A 8 -34.09 15.08 28.28
C SER A 8 -32.56 15.12 28.25
N GLY A 9 -31.98 14.66 27.13
CA GLY A 9 -30.80 15.25 26.50
C GLY A 9 -29.50 15.35 27.31
N ALA A 10 -28.55 14.45 27.01
CA ALA A 10 -27.14 14.79 27.04
C ALA A 10 -26.49 14.15 25.79
N GLY A 11 -26.08 15.01 24.86
CA GLY A 11 -25.47 14.62 23.61
C GLY A 11 -24.18 13.82 23.82
N ASN A 12 -24.00 12.79 22.98
CA ASN A 12 -22.66 12.30 22.70
C ASN A 12 -22.10 13.11 21.52
N THR A 13 -21.56 14.28 21.84
CA THR A 13 -20.67 15.03 20.95
C THR A 13 -19.31 14.34 20.94
N GLY A 14 -19.23 13.25 20.17
CA GLY A 14 -17.97 12.63 19.79
C GLY A 14 -17.42 13.27 18.53
N SER A 15 -16.73 14.40 18.69
CA SER A 15 -15.88 14.99 17.66
C SER A 15 -14.77 14.03 17.27
N SER A 16 -14.60 13.75 15.98
CA SER A 16 -13.33 14.05 15.33
C SER A 16 -13.52 14.11 13.82
N LYS A 17 -13.29 15.30 13.27
CA LYS A 17 -12.98 15.65 11.87
C LYS A 17 -13.46 14.65 10.81
N ALA A 18 -14.26 15.16 9.86
CA ALA A 18 -14.20 14.69 8.48
C ALA A 18 -12.73 14.36 8.17
N ARG A 19 -12.41 13.07 8.01
CA ARG A 19 -11.10 12.67 7.51
C ARG A 19 -11.04 13.35 6.15
N ALA A 20 -10.34 14.48 6.06
CA ALA A 20 -9.86 14.97 4.78
C ALA A 20 -9.24 13.72 4.14
N GLU A 21 -9.79 13.25 3.03
CA GLU A 21 -9.51 11.91 2.48
C GLU A 21 -8.02 11.66 2.58
N GLU A 22 -7.65 10.81 3.55
CA GLU A 22 -6.26 10.69 3.91
C GLU A 22 -5.63 9.86 2.81
N ALA A 23 -4.63 10.43 2.13
CA ALA A 23 -3.91 9.72 1.08
C ALA A 23 -3.48 8.33 1.60
N GLY A 24 -3.56 7.35 0.71
CA GLY A 24 -3.16 5.98 0.98
C GLY A 24 -1.66 5.87 1.24
N VAL A 25 -1.20 4.64 1.46
CA VAL A 25 0.21 4.36 1.75
C VAL A 25 0.85 3.58 0.62
N LEU A 26 2.04 4.03 0.21
CA LEU A 26 2.92 3.21 -0.61
C LEU A 26 3.78 2.35 0.31
N TYR A 27 3.47 1.05 0.40
CA TYR A 27 4.29 0.09 1.12
C TYR A 27 5.40 -0.43 0.21
N VAL A 28 6.64 -0.42 0.67
CA VAL A 28 7.77 -0.99 -0.08
C VAL A 28 8.12 -2.32 0.56
N VAL A 29 7.89 -3.41 -0.17
CA VAL A 29 8.10 -4.80 0.27
C VAL A 29 9.23 -5.38 -0.55
N ALA A 30 10.30 -5.82 0.11
CA ALA A 30 11.39 -6.52 -0.54
C ALA A 30 10.96 -7.95 -0.94
N SER A 31 11.33 -8.40 -2.14
CA SER A 31 11.22 -9.81 -2.50
C SER A 31 12.23 -10.65 -1.71
N PRO A 32 11.88 -11.88 -1.29
CA PRO A 32 12.87 -12.81 -0.77
C PRO A 32 13.88 -13.21 -1.83
N LEU A 33 15.17 -13.32 -1.47
CA LEU A 33 16.30 -13.69 -2.34
C LEU A 33 16.35 -15.19 -2.71
N GLY A 34 15.19 -15.83 -2.85
CA GLY A 34 15.07 -17.22 -3.31
C GLY A 34 14.38 -18.17 -2.35
N ASN A 35 14.40 -17.92 -1.04
CA ASN A 35 13.60 -18.68 -0.08
C ASN A 35 12.32 -17.93 0.26
N LEU A 36 11.17 -18.46 -0.16
CA LEU A 36 9.87 -17.84 0.11
C LEU A 36 9.64 -17.62 1.61
N SER A 37 10.15 -18.52 2.46
CA SER A 37 10.01 -18.44 3.93
C SER A 37 10.75 -17.27 4.58
N ASP A 38 11.60 -16.55 3.85
CA ASP A 38 12.30 -15.38 4.39
C ASP A 38 11.40 -14.13 4.39
N ILE A 39 10.19 -14.20 3.81
CA ILE A 39 9.22 -13.10 3.92
C ILE A 39 8.64 -13.01 5.33
N THR A 40 8.51 -11.79 5.85
CA THR A 40 7.90 -11.58 7.16
C THR A 40 6.38 -11.71 7.11
N TYR A 41 5.77 -12.11 8.24
CA TYR A 41 4.32 -12.10 8.41
C TYR A 41 3.71 -10.71 8.12
N ARG A 42 4.42 -9.63 8.49
CA ARG A 42 3.99 -8.27 8.21
C ARG A 42 3.91 -7.99 6.71
N ALA A 43 4.88 -8.45 5.93
CA ALA A 43 4.87 -8.28 4.47
C ALA A 43 3.68 -9.03 3.84
N VAL A 44 3.45 -10.29 4.22
CA VAL A 44 2.29 -11.07 3.74
C VAL A 44 0.97 -10.37 4.10
N ARG A 45 0.83 -9.87 5.33
CA ARG A 45 -0.37 -9.14 5.75
C ARG A 45 -0.59 -7.88 4.91
N VAL A 46 0.45 -7.06 4.72
CA VAL A 46 0.36 -5.85 3.89
C VAL A 46 -0.04 -6.20 2.46
N LEU A 47 0.53 -7.24 1.85
CA LEU A 47 0.19 -7.65 0.49
C LEU A 47 -1.28 -8.07 0.34
N ASN A 48 -1.91 -8.59 1.40
CA ASN A 48 -3.34 -8.92 1.43
C ASN A 48 -4.27 -7.73 1.72
N GLU A 49 -3.78 -6.68 2.39
CA GLU A 49 -4.60 -5.55 2.84
C GLU A 49 -4.60 -4.35 1.88
N VAL A 50 -3.62 -4.24 0.98
CA VAL A 50 -3.54 -3.15 0.01
C VAL A 50 -4.54 -3.32 -1.14
N ASP A 51 -4.94 -2.21 -1.76
CA ASP A 51 -5.88 -2.21 -2.90
C ASP A 51 -5.22 -2.67 -4.21
N LEU A 52 -3.89 -2.57 -4.29
CA LEU A 52 -3.11 -2.91 -5.48
C LEU A 52 -1.68 -3.32 -5.11
N ILE A 53 -1.16 -4.29 -5.85
CA ILE A 53 0.27 -4.62 -5.87
C ILE A 53 0.88 -4.14 -7.18
N ALA A 54 1.90 -3.31 -7.09
CA ALA A 54 2.80 -2.97 -8.19
C ALA A 54 4.06 -3.84 -8.05
N ALA A 55 4.29 -4.74 -8.98
CA ALA A 55 5.46 -5.61 -8.98
C ALA A 55 6.43 -5.19 -10.09
N GLU A 56 7.71 -5.18 -9.75
CA GLU A 56 8.80 -5.07 -10.73
C GLU A 56 8.75 -6.27 -11.68
N ASP A 57 9.08 -7.47 -11.18
CA ASP A 57 8.91 -8.71 -11.94
C ASP A 57 7.67 -9.50 -11.50
N THR A 58 6.60 -9.40 -12.31
CA THR A 58 5.36 -10.17 -12.10
C THR A 58 5.52 -11.69 -12.18
N ARG A 59 6.61 -12.23 -12.74
CA ARG A 59 6.87 -13.67 -12.78
C ARG A 59 7.34 -14.16 -11.42
N HIS A 60 8.26 -13.43 -10.78
CA HIS A 60 8.75 -13.73 -9.44
C HIS A 60 7.66 -13.48 -8.39
N SER A 61 6.97 -12.33 -8.47
CA SER A 61 5.92 -12.01 -7.51
C SER A 61 4.74 -12.99 -7.60
N ARG A 62 4.39 -13.52 -8.78
CA ARG A 62 3.29 -14.48 -8.91
C ARG A 62 3.50 -15.74 -8.07
N ALA A 63 4.71 -16.31 -8.05
CA ALA A 63 4.99 -17.51 -7.26
C ALA A 63 4.90 -17.21 -5.76
N LEU A 64 5.45 -16.07 -5.33
CA LEU A 64 5.36 -15.59 -3.94
C LEU A 64 3.90 -15.39 -3.51
N LEU A 65 3.13 -14.64 -4.31
CA LEU A 65 1.72 -14.33 -4.00
C LEU A 65 0.87 -15.60 -3.96
N ALA A 66 1.07 -16.53 -4.90
CA ALA A 66 0.37 -17.80 -4.91
C ALA A 66 0.71 -18.66 -3.68
N HIS A 67 1.98 -18.71 -3.27
CA HIS A 67 2.40 -19.47 -2.09
C HIS A 67 1.73 -18.98 -0.80
N TYR A 68 1.54 -17.66 -0.67
CA TYR A 68 0.92 -17.04 0.49
C TYR A 68 -0.59 -16.78 0.36
N GLY A 69 -1.23 -17.23 -0.73
CA GLY A 69 -2.66 -17.05 -0.96
C GLY A 69 -3.09 -15.60 -1.11
N VAL A 70 -2.21 -14.72 -1.63
CA VAL A 70 -2.52 -13.31 -1.84
C VAL A 70 -3.33 -13.16 -3.13
N GLU A 71 -4.58 -12.70 -3.00
CA GLU A 71 -5.52 -12.51 -4.11
C GLU A 71 -5.53 -11.07 -4.67
N THR A 72 -4.80 -10.16 -4.02
CA THR A 72 -4.75 -8.74 -4.38
C THR A 72 -4.32 -8.53 -5.83
N ARG A 73 -5.03 -7.64 -6.53
CA ARG A 73 -4.76 -7.32 -7.93
C ARG A 73 -3.32 -6.85 -8.11
N THR A 74 -2.59 -7.49 -9.02
CA THR A 74 -1.20 -7.18 -9.31
C THR A 74 -1.01 -6.58 -10.70
N ILE A 75 -0.16 -5.57 -10.82
CA ILE A 75 0.25 -4.96 -12.10
C ILE A 75 1.78 -4.95 -12.23
N SER A 76 2.29 -4.93 -13.46
CA SER A 76 3.72 -4.78 -13.73
C SER A 76 4.12 -3.29 -13.80
N LEU A 77 5.29 -2.94 -13.27
CA LEU A 77 5.91 -1.62 -13.44
C LEU A 77 6.79 -1.51 -14.70
N HIS A 78 7.20 -2.62 -15.32
CA HIS A 78 8.14 -2.64 -16.45
C HIS A 78 7.54 -2.34 -17.84
N GLU A 79 6.25 -2.00 -17.96
CA GLU A 79 5.71 -1.63 -19.28
C GLU A 79 6.42 -0.37 -19.81
N HIS A 80 6.49 -0.21 -21.15
CA HIS A 80 7.19 0.86 -21.90
C HIS A 80 6.90 2.33 -21.48
N ASN A 81 6.15 2.57 -20.41
CA ASN A 81 5.74 3.86 -19.90
C ASN A 81 5.75 3.92 -18.35
N GLU A 82 6.87 3.54 -17.73
CA GLU A 82 7.07 3.59 -16.28
C GLU A 82 6.72 4.96 -15.67
N GLN A 83 7.04 6.06 -16.38
CA GLN A 83 6.73 7.41 -15.90
C GLN A 83 5.22 7.70 -15.87
N ALA A 84 4.45 7.28 -16.88
CA ALA A 84 3.00 7.40 -16.82
C ALA A 84 2.40 6.49 -15.74
N ARG A 85 2.92 5.25 -15.60
CA ARG A 85 2.46 4.34 -14.53
C ARG A 85 2.72 4.93 -13.15
N ALA A 86 3.91 5.49 -12.89
CA ALA A 86 4.21 6.16 -11.63
C ALA A 86 3.22 7.30 -11.33
N ARG A 87 2.88 8.12 -12.34
CA ARG A 87 1.86 9.18 -12.21
C ARG A 87 0.48 8.62 -11.88
N THR A 88 0.02 7.60 -12.62
CA THR A 88 -1.29 6.97 -12.39
C THR A 88 -1.40 6.37 -10.99
N LEU A 89 -0.35 5.69 -10.53
CA LEU A 89 -0.33 5.08 -9.20
C LEU A 89 -0.24 6.14 -8.09
N THR A 90 0.49 7.23 -8.32
CA THR A 90 0.51 8.38 -7.40
C THR A 90 -0.87 9.01 -7.27
N PHE A 91 -1.63 9.11 -8.36
CA PHE A 91 -3.01 9.61 -8.30
C PHE A 91 -3.92 8.70 -7.47
N ARG A 92 -3.81 7.38 -7.61
CA ARG A 92 -4.56 6.42 -6.80
C ARG A 92 -4.20 6.52 -5.31
N LEU A 93 -2.91 6.66 -5.01
CA LEU A 93 -2.43 6.92 -3.64
C LEU A 93 -3.03 8.20 -3.06
N LEU A 94 -3.06 9.28 -3.82
CA LEU A 94 -3.69 10.54 -3.39
C LEU A 94 -5.21 10.42 -3.20
N ALA A 95 -5.85 9.51 -3.93
CA ALA A 95 -7.27 9.20 -3.80
C ALA A 95 -7.59 8.25 -2.61
N GLY A 96 -6.60 7.91 -1.79
CA GLY A 96 -6.79 7.09 -0.58
C GLY A 96 -6.47 5.60 -0.75
N GLU A 97 -6.17 5.14 -1.97
CA GLU A 97 -5.83 3.73 -2.20
C GLU A 97 -4.42 3.42 -1.67
N SER A 98 -4.27 2.34 -0.92
CA SER A 98 -2.95 1.84 -0.51
C SER A 98 -2.39 0.88 -1.54
N ILE A 99 -1.09 1.02 -1.84
CA ILE A 99 -0.41 0.24 -2.86
C ILE A 99 0.84 -0.40 -2.25
N ALA A 100 1.05 -1.70 -2.49
CA ALA A 100 2.34 -2.33 -2.20
C ALA A 100 3.21 -2.37 -3.46
N LEU A 101 4.44 -1.89 -3.36
CA LEU A 101 5.51 -2.09 -4.31
C LEU A 101 6.31 -3.32 -3.89
N ILE A 102 6.30 -4.38 -4.71
CA ILE A 102 7.25 -5.49 -4.60
C ILE A 102 8.47 -5.13 -5.45
N SER A 103 9.59 -4.88 -4.79
CA SER A 103 10.87 -4.55 -5.44
C SER A 103 11.84 -5.72 -5.26
N ASP A 104 12.62 -6.02 -6.28
CA ASP A 104 13.54 -7.15 -6.22
C ASP A 104 14.67 -6.85 -5.23
N ALA A 105 14.97 -7.78 -4.32
CA ALA A 105 16.15 -7.64 -3.48
C ALA A 105 17.40 -7.77 -4.36
N GLY A 106 17.99 -6.64 -4.69
CA GLY A 106 19.16 -6.52 -5.53
C GLY A 106 19.63 -5.08 -5.45
N THR A 107 20.93 -4.88 -5.27
CA THR A 107 21.59 -3.57 -5.15
C THR A 107 20.97 -2.51 -6.06
N PRO A 108 20.65 -1.29 -5.55
CA PRO A 108 20.09 -0.25 -6.39
C PRO A 108 21.11 0.23 -7.42
N VAL A 109 21.04 -0.31 -8.64
CA VAL A 109 21.89 0.12 -9.76
C VAL A 109 21.11 1.08 -10.63
N ILE A 110 20.82 2.29 -10.13
CA ILE A 110 20.49 3.52 -10.89
C ILE A 110 19.26 3.45 -11.84
N SER A 111 18.68 2.26 -12.06
CA SER A 111 17.68 1.95 -13.09
C SER A 111 16.55 1.07 -12.55
N ASP A 112 16.39 1.00 -11.22
CA ASP A 112 15.42 0.08 -10.62
C ASP A 112 13.98 0.60 -10.83
N PRO A 113 13.13 -0.20 -11.50
CA PRO A 113 11.74 0.09 -11.82
C PRO A 113 10.81 0.11 -10.59
N GLY A 114 11.05 1.05 -9.69
CA GLY A 114 10.30 1.28 -8.47
C GLY A 114 10.68 2.62 -7.85
N TYR A 115 11.91 3.06 -8.10
CA TYR A 115 12.43 4.37 -7.71
C TYR A 115 11.53 5.51 -8.22
N ARG A 116 11.06 5.46 -9.46
CA ARG A 116 10.22 6.53 -10.02
C ARG A 116 8.88 6.66 -9.29
N LEU A 117 8.27 5.54 -8.92
CA LEU A 117 7.04 5.54 -8.13
C LEU A 117 7.28 6.07 -6.72
N ILE A 118 8.35 5.62 -6.05
CA ILE A 118 8.73 6.11 -4.71
C ILE A 118 8.99 7.61 -4.74
N ALA A 119 9.75 8.10 -5.73
CA ALA A 119 10.07 9.51 -5.89
C ALA A 119 8.82 10.35 -6.16
N ALA A 120 7.93 9.89 -7.05
CA ALA A 120 6.66 10.57 -7.34
C ALA A 120 5.73 10.61 -6.12
N ALA A 121 5.60 9.51 -5.39
CA ALA A 121 4.81 9.44 -4.16
C ALA A 121 5.34 10.40 -3.09
N ARG A 122 6.66 10.41 -2.86
CA ARG A 122 7.30 11.35 -1.91
C ARG A 122 7.10 12.80 -2.32
N ALA A 123 7.28 13.12 -3.60
CA ALA A 123 7.08 14.47 -4.13
C ALA A 123 5.62 14.94 -3.99
N ALA A 124 4.66 14.02 -4.05
CA ALA A 124 3.23 14.29 -3.85
C ALA A 124 2.80 14.31 -2.36
N GLY A 125 3.72 14.11 -1.41
CA GLY A 125 3.40 14.06 0.02
C GLY A 125 2.73 12.76 0.48
N VAL A 126 2.72 11.72 -0.36
CA VAL A 126 2.22 10.40 0.00
C VAL A 126 3.18 9.72 0.96
N ARG A 127 2.63 9.03 1.97
CA ARG A 127 3.41 8.24 2.93
C ARG A 127 4.04 7.04 2.23
N VAL A 128 5.36 6.94 2.31
CA VAL A 128 6.12 5.75 1.86
C VAL A 128 6.59 4.97 3.09
N SER A 129 6.13 3.73 3.23
CA SER A 129 6.37 2.89 4.40
C SER A 129 7.17 1.63 4.00
N PRO A 130 8.47 1.54 4.33
CA PRO A 130 9.20 0.30 4.12
C PRO A 130 8.65 -0.80 5.04
N VAL A 131 8.51 -2.01 4.49
CA VAL A 131 8.17 -3.20 5.24
C VAL A 131 9.43 -4.05 5.35
N PRO A 132 10.01 -4.18 6.56
CA PRO A 132 11.19 -5.01 6.77
C PRO A 132 10.94 -6.46 6.33
N GLY A 133 11.90 -6.97 5.56
CA GLY A 133 12.11 -8.38 5.25
C GLY A 133 13.11 -8.96 6.23
#